data_AF-A0A956X2D7-F1
#
_entry.id   AF-A0A956X2D7-F1
#
_cell.length_a   1.000
_cell.length_b   1.000
_cell.length_c   1.000
_cell.angle_alpha   90.00
_cell.angle_beta   90.00
_cell.angle_gamma   90.00
#
_symmetry.space_group_name_H-M   'P 1'
#
loop_
_entity.id
_entity.type
_entity.pdbx_description
1 polymer ?
#
loop_
_entity_poly.entity_id
_entity_poly.type
_entity_poly.pdbx_seq_one_letter_code
_entity_poly.pdbx_strand_id
1 'polypeptide(L)'
;MDYKEYDLKNIITKNRLVGLWRVMTGFHGLYGLAILTIGLAALMRSAIYYTLGYYVDNVLTAQGDILRQSLLVGTAVFGLALLQGILTFISGRSAAKTAEGITLRLRDYLYDHIQRLSFTYHDNMQTGELLQRSTSDVDALRRLFAEQLNGIGNISLLFLVNFIALLLLNVRLALFSVIVIPLI
;
A
#
# COMPACT_ATOMS: atom_id res chain seq x y z
N MET A 1 -17.88 1.38 -21.57
CA MET A 1 -16.62 1.94 -21.04
C MET A 1 -15.70 2.11 -22.22
N ASP A 2 -15.36 3.36 -22.54
CA ASP A 2 -14.59 3.74 -23.72
C ASP A 2 -13.12 3.39 -23.46
N TYR A 3 -12.66 2.25 -23.96
CA TYR A 3 -11.26 1.85 -23.86
C TYR A 3 -10.48 2.69 -24.87
N LYS A 4 -9.97 3.86 -24.44
CA LYS A 4 -8.93 4.57 -25.21
C LYS A 4 -7.82 3.58 -25.52
N GLU A 5 -7.59 3.30 -26.80
CA GLU A 5 -6.43 2.55 -27.31
C GLU A 5 -5.16 3.10 -26.65
N TYR A 6 -4.66 2.37 -25.66
CA TYR A 6 -3.50 2.79 -24.89
C TYR A 6 -2.28 2.13 -25.52
N ASP A 7 -1.58 2.88 -26.37
CA ASP A 7 -0.42 2.36 -27.11
C ASP A 7 0.78 2.12 -26.18
N LEU A 8 0.91 0.88 -25.70
CA LEU A 8 1.99 0.42 -24.83
C LEU A 8 3.37 0.44 -25.52
N LYS A 9 3.45 0.54 -26.86
CA LYS A 9 4.75 0.65 -27.57
C LYS A 9 5.49 1.93 -27.23
N ASN A 10 4.77 3.01 -26.95
CA ASN A 10 5.35 4.29 -26.55
C ASN A 10 5.72 4.37 -25.07
N ILE A 11 5.55 3.30 -24.28
CA ILE A 11 5.73 3.30 -22.82
C ILE A 11 7.10 2.78 -22.39
N ILE A 12 7.80 2.05 -23.27
CA ILE A 12 9.13 1.49 -22.98
C ILE A 12 10.15 2.64 -22.99
N THR A 13 10.39 3.18 -21.81
CA THR A 13 11.43 4.20 -21.57
C THR A 13 12.65 3.55 -20.96
N LYS A 14 13.83 4.16 -21.15
CA LYS A 14 15.11 3.68 -20.58
C LYS A 14 15.07 3.56 -19.05
N ASN A 15 14.18 4.31 -18.40
CA ASN A 15 13.98 4.31 -16.95
C ASN A 15 12.74 3.47 -16.56
N ARG A 16 12.97 2.34 -15.88
CA ARG A 16 11.92 1.38 -15.48
C ARG A 16 10.82 2.02 -14.62
N LEU A 17 11.17 2.98 -13.76
CA LEU A 17 10.21 3.68 -12.90
C LEU A 17 9.23 4.54 -13.70
N VAL A 18 9.72 5.21 -14.74
CA VAL A 18 8.88 6.03 -15.62
C VAL A 18 7.95 5.15 -16.45
N GLY A 19 8.42 3.96 -16.87
CA GLY A 19 7.58 2.93 -17.49
C GLY A 19 6.44 2.49 -16.57
N LEU A 20 6.74 2.10 -15.32
CA LEU A 20 5.72 1.71 -14.33
C LEU A 20 4.70 2.82 -14.08
N TRP A 21 5.18 4.06 -13.90
CA TRP A 21 4.31 5.22 -13.71
C TRP A 21 3.38 5.45 -14.92
N ARG A 22 3.91 5.35 -16.14
CA ARG A 22 3.11 5.52 -17.36
C ARG A 22 2.15 4.36 -17.59
N VAL A 23 2.42 3.16 -17.10
CA VAL A 23 1.46 2.03 -17.11
C VAL A 23 0.26 2.31 -16.19
N MET A 24 0.45 3.04 -15.08
CA MET A 24 -0.63 3.45 -14.16
C MET A 24 -1.57 4.54 -14.70
N THR A 25 -1.37 5.00 -15.93
CA THR A 25 -2.18 6.04 -16.56
C THR A 25 -3.67 5.70 -16.59
N GLY A 26 -4.47 6.61 -16.02
CA GLY A 26 -5.91 6.42 -15.77
C GLY A 26 -6.24 5.96 -14.35
N PHE A 27 -5.26 5.45 -13.59
CA PHE A 27 -5.45 4.98 -12.22
C PHE A 27 -4.69 5.81 -11.16
N HIS A 28 -3.92 6.82 -11.57
CA HIS A 28 -3.15 7.66 -10.63
C HIS A 28 -4.00 8.24 -9.49
N GLY A 29 -5.22 8.70 -9.77
CA GLY A 29 -6.10 9.26 -8.74
C GLY A 29 -6.57 8.22 -7.71
N LEU A 30 -6.93 7.02 -8.16
CA LEU A 30 -7.30 5.90 -7.28
C LEU A 30 -6.11 5.43 -6.44
N TYR A 31 -4.92 5.41 -7.04
CA TYR A 31 -3.71 5.05 -6.33
C TYR A 31 -3.27 6.10 -5.31
N GLY A 32 -3.38 7.39 -5.67
CA GLY A 32 -3.15 8.50 -4.75
C GLY A 32 -4.08 8.43 -3.55
N LEU A 33 -5.36 8.13 -3.78
CA LEU A 33 -6.34 7.90 -2.70
C LEU A 33 -5.93 6.72 -1.80
N ALA A 34 -5.38 5.64 -2.37
CA ALA A 34 -4.89 4.50 -1.59
C ALA A 34 -3.75 4.90 -0.64
N ILE A 35 -2.80 5.69 -1.12
CA ILE A 35 -1.66 6.19 -0.34
C ILE A 35 -2.13 7.17 0.75
N LEU A 36 -3.03 8.09 0.40
CA LEU A 36 -3.54 9.07 1.37
C LEU A 36 -4.31 8.39 2.51
N THR A 37 -5.19 7.45 2.18
CA THR A 37 -6.01 6.74 3.17
C THR A 37 -5.17 5.82 4.06
N ILE A 38 -4.12 5.18 3.54
CA ILE A 38 -3.23 4.38 4.40
C ILE A 38 -2.37 5.25 5.32
N GLY A 39 -1.94 6.43 4.85
CA GLY A 39 -1.27 7.40 5.70
C GLY A 39 -2.16 7.88 6.86
N LEU A 40 -3.42 8.18 6.56
CA LEU A 40 -4.39 8.55 7.60
C LEU A 40 -4.67 7.38 8.56
N ALA A 41 -4.74 6.14 8.04
CA ALA A 41 -4.88 4.95 8.88
C ALA A 41 -3.68 4.76 9.83
N ALA A 42 -2.46 5.06 9.38
CA ALA A 42 -1.27 4.99 10.22
C ALA A 42 -1.31 6.03 11.37
N LEU A 43 -1.84 7.23 11.11
CA LEU A 43 -2.09 8.24 12.14
C LEU A 43 -3.13 7.76 13.16
N MET A 44 -4.25 7.20 12.70
CA MET A 44 -5.28 6.65 13.60
C MET A 44 -4.70 5.54 14.48
N ARG A 45 -3.90 4.64 13.91
CA ARG A 45 -3.22 3.57 14.65
C ARG A 45 -2.28 4.13 15.72
N SER A 46 -1.53 5.18 15.38
CA SER A 46 -0.63 5.84 16.34
C SER A 46 -1.41 6.53 17.46
N ALA A 47 -2.54 7.16 17.14
CA ALA A 47 -3.45 7.74 18.13
C ALA A 47 -3.99 6.69 19.11
N ILE A 48 -4.33 5.48 18.63
CA ILE A 48 -4.74 4.37 19.50
C ILE A 48 -3.64 4.04 20.52
N TYR A 49 -2.38 3.94 20.10
CA TYR A 49 -1.27 3.66 21.02
C TYR A 49 -1.09 4.78 22.07
N TYR A 50 -1.22 6.04 21.67
CA TYR A 50 -1.20 7.16 22.61
C TYR A 50 -2.36 7.13 23.60
N THR A 51 -3.58 6.82 23.15
CA THR A 51 -4.74 6.69 24.02
C THR A 51 -4.58 5.53 25.02
N LEU A 52 -3.96 4.43 24.60
CA LEU A 52 -3.63 3.32 25.50
C LEU A 52 -2.54 3.70 26.51
N GLY A 53 -1.52 4.46 26.10
CA GLY A 53 -0.52 5.01 27.03
C GLY A 53 -1.17 5.91 28.07
N TYR A 54 -2.01 6.85 27.63
CA TYR A 54 -2.78 7.73 28.51
C TYR A 54 -3.65 6.94 29.51
N TYR A 55 -4.28 5.85 29.06
CA TYR A 55 -5.08 4.98 29.92
C TYR A 55 -4.25 4.35 31.04
N VAL A 56 -3.08 3.82 30.71
CA VAL A 56 -2.18 3.21 31.68
C VAL A 56 -1.71 4.25 32.70
N ASP A 57 -1.27 5.41 32.24
CA ASP A 57 -0.66 6.42 33.11
C ASP A 57 -1.68 7.16 33.98
N ASN A 58 -2.90 7.39 33.49
CA ASN A 58 -3.88 8.26 34.16
C ASN A 58 -5.07 7.52 34.76
N VAL A 59 -5.46 6.35 34.23
CA VAL A 59 -6.65 5.63 34.71
C VAL A 59 -6.28 4.51 35.68
N LEU A 60 -5.15 3.83 35.47
CA LEU A 60 -4.69 2.78 36.39
C LEU A 60 -4.05 3.36 37.66
N THR A 61 -3.44 4.54 37.58
CA THR A 61 -2.75 5.17 38.72
C THR A 61 -3.65 6.13 39.50
N ALA A 62 -4.77 6.59 38.94
CA ALA A 62 -5.68 7.52 39.62
C ALA A 62 -6.69 6.80 40.53
N GLN A 63 -6.86 7.32 41.76
CA GLN A 63 -7.89 6.91 42.71
C GLN A 63 -9.27 7.53 42.37
N GLY A 64 -9.72 7.40 41.12
CA GLY A 64 -10.99 7.96 40.63
C GLY A 64 -12.04 6.91 40.26
N ASP A 65 -13.14 7.34 39.62
CA ASP A 65 -14.17 6.45 39.04
C ASP A 65 -13.63 5.70 37.81
N ILE A 66 -12.89 4.62 38.06
CA ILE A 66 -12.25 3.78 37.05
C ILE A 66 -13.28 3.33 35.99
N LEU A 67 -14.49 2.92 36.40
CA LEU A 67 -15.51 2.41 35.49
C LEU A 67 -15.91 3.44 34.41
N ARG A 68 -16.10 4.71 34.78
CA ARG A 68 -16.50 5.75 33.83
C ARG A 68 -15.34 6.11 32.89
N GLN A 69 -14.14 6.23 33.43
CA GLN A 69 -12.95 6.57 32.64
C GLN A 69 -12.57 5.45 31.66
N SER A 70 -12.63 4.19 32.09
CA SER A 70 -12.40 3.02 31.23
C SER A 70 -13.43 2.90 30.11
N LEU A 71 -14.71 3.20 30.38
CA LEU A 71 -15.74 3.22 29.33
C LEU A 71 -15.48 4.33 28.29
N LEU A 72 -15.10 5.53 28.73
CA LEU A 72 -14.80 6.65 27.83
C LEU A 72 -13.58 6.34 26.94
N VAL A 73 -12.48 5.88 27.54
CA VAL A 73 -11.29 5.49 26.77
C VAL A 73 -11.59 4.31 25.84
N GLY A 74 -12.33 3.30 26.32
CA GLY A 74 -12.71 2.14 25.53
C GLY A 74 -13.55 2.52 24.30
N THR A 75 -14.52 3.42 24.47
CA THR A 75 -15.32 3.95 23.36
C THR A 75 -14.49 4.78 22.38
N ALA A 76 -13.54 5.58 22.86
CA ALA A 76 -12.61 6.33 22.01
C ALA A 76 -11.71 5.40 21.18
N VAL A 77 -11.10 4.39 21.81
CA VAL A 77 -10.27 3.38 21.13
C VAL A 77 -11.08 2.62 20.10
N PHE A 78 -12.30 2.20 20.44
CA PHE A 78 -13.20 1.52 19.50
C PHE A 78 -13.52 2.40 18.29
N GLY A 79 -13.84 3.68 18.50
CA GLY A 79 -14.09 4.64 17.41
C GLY A 79 -12.86 4.83 16.51
N LEU A 80 -11.69 4.99 17.10
CA LEU A 80 -10.43 5.11 16.35
C LEU A 80 -10.11 3.83 15.56
N ALA A 81 -10.31 2.66 16.16
CA ALA A 81 -10.09 1.37 15.50
C ALA A 81 -11.05 1.15 14.32
N LEU A 82 -12.32 1.54 14.45
CA LEU A 82 -13.28 1.49 13.35
C LEU A 82 -12.87 2.40 12.20
N LEU A 83 -12.52 3.66 12.48
CA LEU A 83 -12.06 4.60 11.45
C LEU A 83 -10.78 4.11 10.77
N GLN A 84 -9.82 3.63 11.55
CA GLN A 84 -8.59 3.03 11.05
C GLN A 84 -8.87 1.84 10.12
N GLY A 85 -9.81 0.96 10.50
CA GLY A 85 -10.23 -0.18 9.70
C GLY A 85 -10.87 0.24 8.37
N ILE A 86 -11.78 1.21 8.39
CA ILE A 86 -12.43 1.76 7.19
C ILE A 86 -11.39 2.34 6.23
N LEU A 87 -10.45 3.14 6.73
CA LEU A 87 -9.39 3.74 5.92
C LEU A 87 -8.46 2.69 5.31
N THR A 88 -8.09 1.67 6.10
CA THR A 88 -7.26 0.54 5.62
C THR A 88 -7.99 -0.23 4.51
N PHE A 89 -9.30 -0.46 4.67
CA PHE A 89 -10.12 -1.12 3.67
C PHE A 89 -10.21 -0.31 2.36
N ILE A 90 -10.47 1.00 2.47
CA ILE A 90 -10.53 1.89 1.30
C ILE A 90 -9.19 1.90 0.55
N SER A 91 -8.07 1.95 1.29
CA SER A 91 -6.74 1.86 0.70
C SER A 91 -6.54 0.56 -0.07
N GLY A 92 -6.76 -0.59 0.59
CA GLY A 92 -6.61 -1.90 -0.03
C GLY A 92 -7.51 -2.09 -1.25
N ARG A 93 -8.77 -1.64 -1.17
CA ARG A 93 -9.71 -1.70 -2.29
C ARG A 93 -9.26 -0.86 -3.48
N SER A 94 -8.71 0.33 -3.23
CA SER A 94 -8.28 1.26 -4.28
C SER A 94 -6.97 0.82 -4.93
N ALA A 95 -6.03 0.28 -4.14
CA ALA A 95 -4.82 -0.36 -4.64
C ALA A 95 -5.16 -1.59 -5.51
N ALA A 96 -6.06 -2.47 -5.03
CA ALA A 96 -6.51 -3.63 -5.79
C ALA A 96 -7.19 -3.24 -7.11
N LYS A 97 -8.11 -2.26 -7.11
CA LYS A 97 -8.72 -1.76 -8.35
C LYS A 97 -7.68 -1.25 -9.35
N THR A 98 -6.67 -0.54 -8.88
CA THR A 98 -5.58 -0.04 -9.71
C THR A 98 -4.77 -1.18 -10.32
N ALA A 99 -4.37 -2.16 -9.49
CA ALA A 99 -3.60 -3.31 -9.92
C ALA A 99 -4.35 -4.16 -10.95
N GLU A 100 -5.62 -4.48 -10.71
CA GLU A 100 -6.44 -5.26 -11.64
C GLU A 100 -6.65 -4.52 -12.97
N GLY A 101 -6.91 -3.21 -12.93
CA GLY A 101 -7.07 -2.41 -14.14
C GLY A 101 -5.81 -2.36 -15.01
N ILE A 102 -4.64 -2.24 -14.38
CA ILE A 102 -3.34 -2.32 -15.06
C ILE A 102 -3.10 -3.72 -15.64
N THR A 103 -3.40 -4.75 -14.85
CA THR A 103 -3.22 -6.16 -15.22
C THR A 103 -4.06 -6.52 -16.45
N LEU A 104 -5.33 -6.11 -16.46
CA LEU A 104 -6.23 -6.34 -17.58
C LEU A 104 -5.67 -5.71 -18.87
N ARG A 105 -5.29 -4.43 -18.81
CA ARG A 105 -4.72 -3.71 -19.96
C ARG A 105 -3.46 -4.38 -20.49
N LEU A 106 -2.59 -4.84 -19.59
CA LEU A 106 -1.35 -5.51 -19.98
C LEU A 106 -1.60 -6.88 -20.61
N ARG A 107 -2.56 -7.66 -20.06
CA ARG A 107 -2.98 -8.93 -20.65
C ARG A 107 -3.54 -8.72 -22.05
N ASP A 108 -4.47 -7.78 -22.22
CA ASP A 108 -5.10 -7.51 -23.51
C ASP A 108 -4.05 -7.15 -24.58
N TYR A 109 -3.08 -6.29 -24.23
CA TYR A 109 -1.99 -5.93 -25.12
C TYR A 109 -1.07 -7.11 -25.47
N LEU A 110 -0.68 -7.90 -24.48
CA LEU A 110 0.20 -9.06 -24.71
C LEU A 110 -0.51 -10.11 -25.57
N TYR A 111 -1.79 -10.38 -25.33
CA TYR A 111 -2.58 -11.28 -26.16
C TYR A 111 -2.67 -10.81 -27.61
N ASP A 112 -3.01 -9.54 -27.84
CA ASP A 112 -3.09 -8.98 -29.19
C ASP A 112 -1.73 -8.99 -29.90
N HIS A 113 -0.65 -8.71 -29.17
CA HIS A 113 0.71 -8.76 -29.72
C HIS A 113 1.13 -10.19 -30.09
N ILE A 114 0.86 -11.16 -29.22
CA ILE A 114 1.16 -12.58 -29.45
C ILE A 114 0.40 -13.12 -30.67
N GLN A 115 -0.85 -12.72 -30.89
CA GLN A 115 -1.63 -13.17 -32.05
C GLN A 115 -1.13 -12.64 -33.39
N ARG A 116 -0.44 -11.48 -33.41
CA ARG A 116 0.10 -10.86 -34.63
C ARG A 116 1.55 -11.24 -34.92
N LEU A 117 2.16 -12.10 -34.10
CA LEU A 117 3.54 -12.55 -34.31
C LEU A 117 3.65 -13.52 -35.49
N SER A 118 4.77 -13.44 -36.21
CA SER A 118 5.00 -14.27 -37.40
C SER A 118 5.13 -15.75 -37.02
N PHE A 119 4.79 -16.65 -37.94
CA PHE A 119 4.96 -18.09 -37.76
C PHE A 119 6.39 -18.49 -37.36
N THR A 120 7.41 -17.88 -37.99
CA THR A 120 8.83 -18.10 -37.64
C THR A 120 9.15 -17.75 -36.18
N TYR A 121 8.44 -16.80 -35.58
CA TYR A 121 8.64 -16.45 -34.17
C TYR A 121 8.03 -17.51 -33.23
N HIS A 122 6.87 -18.05 -33.59
CA HIS A 122 6.24 -19.14 -32.85
C HIS A 122 6.98 -20.47 -32.97
N ASP A 123 7.69 -20.68 -34.08
CA ASP A 123 8.50 -21.88 -34.31
C ASP A 123 9.83 -21.86 -33.52
N ASN A 124 10.41 -20.66 -33.31
CA ASN A 124 11.67 -20.48 -32.59
C ASN A 124 11.51 -20.27 -31.07
N MET A 125 10.30 -19.98 -30.58
CA MET A 125 10.04 -19.63 -29.18
C MET A 125 9.13 -20.69 -28.54
N GLN A 126 9.48 -21.19 -27.35
CA GLN A 126 8.59 -22.11 -26.64
C GLN A 126 7.28 -21.39 -26.28
N THR A 127 6.14 -21.93 -26.74
CA THR A 127 4.80 -21.41 -26.44
C THR A 127 4.58 -21.23 -24.93
N GLY A 128 5.18 -22.08 -24.10
CA GLY A 128 5.14 -21.98 -22.64
C GLY A 128 5.79 -20.71 -22.08
N GLU A 129 6.86 -20.21 -22.70
CA GLU A 129 7.55 -18.99 -22.27
C GLU A 129 6.68 -17.74 -22.53
N LEU A 130 6.01 -17.68 -23.68
CA LEU A 130 5.09 -16.57 -24.00
C LEU A 130 3.89 -16.54 -23.03
N LEU A 131 3.37 -17.72 -22.69
CA LEU A 131 2.29 -17.84 -21.72
C LEU A 131 2.74 -17.43 -20.32
N GLN A 132 3.94 -17.84 -19.90
CA GLN A 132 4.49 -17.50 -18.59
C GLN A 132 4.72 -15.99 -18.46
N ARG A 133 5.29 -15.33 -19.48
CA ARG A 133 5.45 -13.87 -19.47
C ARG A 133 4.10 -13.14 -19.41
N SER A 134 3.08 -13.65 -20.10
CA SER A 134 1.74 -13.05 -20.11
C SER A 134 0.91 -13.30 -18.84
N THR A 135 1.34 -14.25 -18.01
CA THR A 135 0.63 -14.64 -16.79
C THR A 135 1.42 -14.30 -15.54
N SER A 136 2.62 -14.89 -15.37
CA SER A 136 3.46 -14.77 -14.19
C SER A 136 4.08 -13.38 -14.05
N ASP A 137 4.68 -12.83 -15.10
CA ASP A 137 5.29 -11.49 -15.02
C ASP A 137 4.22 -10.41 -14.81
N VAL A 138 3.07 -10.60 -15.45
CA VAL A 138 1.90 -9.73 -15.30
C VAL A 138 1.31 -9.83 -13.88
N ASP A 139 1.24 -11.02 -13.29
CA ASP A 139 0.83 -11.19 -11.88
C ASP A 139 1.84 -10.58 -10.91
N ALA A 140 3.14 -10.63 -11.22
CA ALA A 140 4.16 -9.96 -10.43
C ALA A 140 3.94 -8.43 -10.40
N LEU A 141 3.60 -7.83 -11.54
CA LEU A 141 3.22 -6.41 -11.59
C LEU A 141 1.93 -6.12 -10.82
N ARG A 142 0.93 -6.99 -10.91
CA ARG A 142 -0.30 -6.87 -10.11
C ARG A 142 0.01 -6.82 -8.62
N ARG A 143 0.83 -7.75 -8.12
CA ARG A 143 1.27 -7.79 -6.70
C ARG A 143 2.08 -6.56 -6.32
N LEU A 144 2.96 -6.09 -7.21
CA LEU A 144 3.73 -4.87 -6.99
C LEU A 144 2.80 -3.68 -6.67
N PHE A 145 1.76 -3.48 -7.47
CA PHE A 145 0.82 -2.37 -7.26
C PHE A 145 -0.18 -2.60 -6.12
N ALA A 146 -0.70 -3.81 -5.97
CA ALA A 146 -1.71 -4.13 -4.96
C ALA A 146 -1.13 -4.23 -3.54
N GLU A 147 0.03 -4.85 -3.40
CA GLU A 147 0.59 -5.28 -2.11
C GLU A 147 1.87 -4.50 -1.79
N GLN A 148 2.89 -4.58 -2.65
CA GLN A 148 4.24 -4.13 -2.30
C GLN A 148 4.33 -2.62 -2.13
N LEU A 149 3.89 -1.84 -3.12
CA LEU A 149 3.98 -0.39 -3.07
C LEU A 149 3.08 0.21 -1.97
N ASN A 150 1.90 -0.37 -1.74
CA ASN A 150 1.02 0.05 -0.65
C ASN A 150 1.63 -0.33 0.73
N GLY A 151 2.23 -1.52 0.83
CA GLY A 151 2.93 -1.99 2.01
C GLY A 151 4.14 -1.13 2.37
N ILE A 152 4.97 -0.77 1.39
CA ILE A 152 6.11 0.15 1.58
C ILE A 152 5.61 1.51 2.08
N GLY A 153 4.55 2.04 1.48
CA GLY A 153 3.93 3.30 1.92
C GLY A 153 3.47 3.24 3.37
N ASN A 154 2.73 2.18 3.74
CA ASN A 154 2.26 1.95 5.09
C ASN A 154 3.40 1.85 6.11
N ILE A 155 4.39 1.00 5.84
CA ILE A 155 5.53 0.77 6.73
C ILE A 155 6.33 2.07 6.92
N SER A 156 6.61 2.77 5.82
CA SER A 156 7.39 4.02 5.85
C SER A 156 6.67 5.11 6.63
N LEU A 157 5.36 5.28 6.42
CA LEU A 157 4.54 6.27 7.13
C LEU A 157 4.40 5.92 8.61
N LEU A 158 4.14 4.66 8.93
CA LEU A 158 4.06 4.20 10.31
C LEU A 158 5.40 4.42 11.03
N PHE A 159 6.51 4.08 10.39
CA PHE A 159 7.85 4.35 10.93
C PHE A 159 8.05 5.84 11.17
N LEU A 160 7.78 6.69 10.18
CA LEU A 160 7.98 8.14 10.29
C LEU A 160 7.14 8.76 11.42
N VAL A 161 5.86 8.40 11.49
CA VAL A 161 4.94 8.91 12.53
C VAL A 161 5.42 8.50 13.92
N ASN A 162 5.75 7.21 14.11
CA ASN A 162 6.20 6.71 15.41
C ASN A 162 7.58 7.25 15.79
N PHE A 163 8.48 7.42 14.82
CA PHE A 163 9.80 7.98 15.06
C PHE A 163 9.72 9.46 15.49
N ILE A 164 8.90 10.28 14.81
CA ILE A 164 8.66 11.67 15.20
C ILE A 164 8.01 11.73 16.60
N ALA A 165 7.01 10.89 16.83
CA ALA A 165 6.36 10.73 18.14
C ALA A 165 7.36 10.45 19.27
N LEU A 166 8.28 9.50 19.07
CA LEU A 166 9.31 9.17 20.04
C LEU A 166 10.34 10.30 20.21
N LEU A 167 10.73 10.97 19.13
CA LEU A 167 11.66 12.12 19.19
C LEU A 167 11.09 13.25 20.05
N LEU A 168 9.78 13.51 19.95
CA LEU A 168 9.10 14.53 20.75
C LEU A 168 8.98 14.14 22.23
N LEU A 169 8.84 12.84 22.53
CA LEU A 169 8.79 12.34 23.91
C LEU A 169 10.17 12.27 24.56
N ASN A 170 11.13 11.62 23.90
CA ASN A 170 12.49 11.46 24.40
C ASN A 170 13.47 11.09 23.27
N VAL A 171 14.38 12.02 22.97
CA VAL A 171 15.38 11.87 21.91
C VAL A 171 16.29 10.66 22.11
N ARG A 172 16.67 10.32 23.36
CA ARG A 172 17.55 9.17 23.62
C ARG A 172 16.84 7.85 23.28
N LEU A 173 15.60 7.69 23.72
CA LEU A 173 14.79 6.50 23.41
C LEU A 173 14.57 6.34 21.91
N ALA A 174 14.31 7.43 21.18
CA ALA A 174 14.15 7.40 19.73
C ALA A 174 15.42 6.97 18.98
N LEU A 175 16.60 7.39 19.42
CA LEU A 175 17.87 6.99 18.80
C LEU A 175 18.21 5.52 19.08
N PHE A 176 17.98 5.07 20.33
CA PHE A 176 18.18 3.66 20.68
C PHE A 176 17.27 2.75 19.86
N SER A 177 16.01 3.13 19.62
CA SER A 177 15.09 2.28 18.86
C SER A 177 15.55 2.06 17.42
N VAL A 178 16.13 3.07 16.76
CA VAL A 178 16.64 2.95 15.38
C VAL A 178 17.91 2.10 15.30
N ILE A 179 18.80 2.21 16.28
CA ILE A 179 20.04 1.43 16.33
C ILE A 179 19.77 -0.07 16.44
N VAL A 180 18.67 -0.46 17.09
CA VAL A 180 18.30 -1.87 17.27
C VAL A 180 17.72 -2.50 16.01
N ILE A 181 17.11 -1.72 15.10
CA ILE A 181 16.48 -2.21 13.87
C ILE A 181 17.39 -3.14 13.03
N PRO A 182 18.64 -2.77 12.66
CA PRO A 182 19.49 -3.65 11.84
C PRO A 182 19.98 -4.91 12.56
N LEU A 183 19.78 -5.01 13.88
CA LEU A 183 20.24 -6.14 14.69
C LEU A 183 19.18 -7.25 14.81
N ILE A 184 17.93 -6.96 14.46
CA ILE A 184 16.77 -7.87 14.45
C ILE A 184 16.55 -8.38 13.03
#